data_AF-A0A2X2U1P1-F1
#
_entry.id   AF-A0A2X2U1P1-F1
#
_cell.length_a   1.000
_cell.length_b   1.000
_cell.length_c   1.000
_cell.angle_alpha   90.00
_cell.angle_beta   90.00
_cell.angle_gamma   90.00
#
_symmetry.space_group_name_H-M   'P 1'
#
loop_
_entity.id
_entity.type
_entity.pdbx_description
1 polymer ?
#
loop_
_entity_poly.entity_id
_entity_poly.type
_entity_poly.pdbx_seq_one_letter_code
_entity_poly.pdbx_strand_id
1 'polypeptide(L)'
;MDLTKEKAEAIWTEPDEEGSLSAGWVQEDGQWKYRMRNGAYKSDGWLVDGGKWYYLGTDGAMVKEAYTPGGYWVNAQGAWEPYHR
;
A
#
# COMPACT_ATOMS: atom_id res chain seq x y z
N MET A 1 -27.84 -36.91 31.82
CA MET A 1 -29.20 -36.96 31.25
C MET A 1 -29.60 -35.53 30.91
N ASP A 2 -28.89 -34.82 30.01
CA ASP A 2 -28.74 -35.00 28.56
C ASP A 2 -29.70 -34.08 27.78
N LEU A 3 -29.10 -33.21 26.96
CA LEU A 3 -29.47 -32.86 25.57
C LEU A 3 -30.80 -32.07 25.36
N THR A 4 -30.90 -30.98 24.60
CA THR A 4 -30.08 -30.35 23.55
C THR A 4 -30.34 -28.81 23.60
N LYS A 5 -29.33 -27.94 23.49
CA LYS A 5 -28.99 -27.19 22.25
C LYS A 5 -30.17 -27.13 21.27
N GLU A 6 -30.67 -25.97 20.87
CA GLU A 6 -30.27 -25.34 19.62
C GLU A 6 -30.98 -23.97 19.54
N LYS A 7 -30.30 -22.91 19.96
CA LYS A 7 -30.62 -21.58 19.42
C LYS A 7 -29.94 -21.56 18.06
N ALA A 8 -30.70 -21.86 17.01
CA ALA A 8 -30.27 -21.73 15.63
C ALA A 8 -30.04 -20.24 15.36
N GLU A 9 -28.86 -19.76 15.74
CA GLU A 9 -28.34 -18.47 15.29
C GLU A 9 -27.98 -18.70 13.83
N ALA A 10 -28.78 -18.10 12.95
CA ALA A 10 -28.57 -18.14 11.53
C ALA A 10 -27.13 -17.75 11.23
N ILE A 11 -26.32 -18.73 10.84
CA ILE A 11 -25.02 -18.49 10.23
C ILE A 11 -25.33 -17.99 8.82
N TRP A 12 -25.76 -16.74 8.73
CA TRP A 12 -25.62 -15.99 7.49
C TRP A 12 -24.13 -15.80 7.32
N THR A 13 -23.50 -16.69 6.56
CA THR A 13 -22.20 -16.41 5.97
C THR A 13 -22.46 -15.29 4.96
N GLU A 14 -22.34 -14.05 5.43
CA GLU A 14 -22.08 -12.92 4.54
C GLU A 14 -20.92 -13.36 3.64
N PRO A 15 -21.06 -13.29 2.30
CA PRO A 15 -19.93 -13.56 1.42
C PRO A 15 -18.86 -12.52 1.78
N ASP A 16 -17.86 -13.00 2.52
CA ASP A 16 -16.70 -12.26 2.99
C ASP A 16 -16.17 -11.45 1.82
N GLU A 17 -16.15 -10.15 2.07
CA GLU A 17 -15.72 -9.05 1.25
C GLU A 17 -15.21 -9.43 -0.13
N GLU A 18 -16.00 -9.03 -1.14
CA GLU A 18 -15.53 -8.69 -2.47
C GLU A 18 -14.04 -8.38 -2.45
N GLY A 19 -13.24 -9.31 -3.00
CA GLY A 19 -11.81 -9.17 -3.24
C GLY A 19 -11.52 -8.05 -4.24
N SER A 20 -12.01 -6.84 -3.95
CA SER A 20 -11.64 -5.59 -4.55
C SER A 20 -10.21 -5.35 -4.11
N LEU A 21 -9.27 -5.91 -4.89
CA LEU A 21 -7.84 -5.64 -4.82
C LEU A 21 -7.64 -4.14 -4.64
N SER A 22 -7.46 -3.69 -3.41
CA SER A 22 -7.38 -2.27 -3.10
C SER A 22 -5.96 -1.83 -3.40
N ALA A 23 -5.80 -0.78 -4.20
CA ALA A 23 -4.49 -0.19 -4.38
C ALA A 23 -4.07 0.50 -3.08
N GLY A 24 -2.83 0.34 -2.66
CA GLY A 24 -2.39 0.88 -1.38
C GLY A 24 -0.91 0.66 -1.09
N TRP A 25 -0.47 1.34 -0.05
CA TRP A 25 0.87 1.22 0.51
C TRP A 25 1.00 -0.08 1.32
N VAL A 26 2.04 -0.84 1.02
CA VAL A 26 2.39 -2.10 1.69
C VAL A 26 3.80 -1.94 2.24
N GLN A 27 4.05 -2.35 3.48
CA GLN A 27 5.39 -2.35 4.04
C GLN A 27 5.96 -3.78 4.01
N GLU A 28 7.04 -3.98 3.27
CA GLU A 28 7.78 -5.25 3.16
C GLU A 28 9.23 -4.99 3.55
N ASP A 29 9.79 -5.80 4.46
CA ASP A 29 11.19 -5.70 4.93
C ASP A 29 11.63 -4.28 5.37
N GLY A 30 10.70 -3.52 5.96
CA GLY A 30 10.94 -2.13 6.40
C GLY A 30 10.94 -1.10 5.26
N GLN A 31 10.66 -1.51 4.03
CA GLN A 31 10.52 -0.67 2.85
C GLN A 31 9.04 -0.55 2.47
N TRP A 32 8.64 0.63 2.01
CA TRP A 32 7.27 0.84 1.52
C TRP A 32 7.21 0.51 0.02
N LYS A 33 6.26 -0.31 -0.40
CA LYS A 33 5.97 -0.63 -1.80
C LYS A 33 4.51 -0.28 -2.07
N TYR A 34 4.17 0.12 -3.29
CA TYR A 34 2.77 0.41 -3.62
C TYR A 34 2.17 -0.71 -4.45
N ARG A 35 1.20 -1.42 -3.86
CA ARG A 35 0.44 -2.45 -4.55
C ARG A 35 -0.72 -1.80 -5.30
N MET A 36 -0.80 -2.05 -6.59
CA MET A 36 -1.88 -1.59 -7.45
C MET A 36 -3.10 -2.51 -7.35
N ARG A 37 -4.25 -2.04 -7.83
CA ARG A 37 -5.51 -2.80 -7.91
C ARG A 37 -5.44 -4.03 -8.82
N ASN A 38 -4.47 -4.13 -9.72
CA ASN A 38 -4.23 -5.35 -10.50
C ASN A 38 -3.38 -6.39 -9.74
N GLY A 39 -3.01 -6.11 -8.48
CA GLY A 39 -2.14 -6.95 -7.66
C GLY A 39 -0.65 -6.77 -7.92
N ALA A 40 -0.24 -6.00 -8.94
CA ALA A 40 1.15 -5.72 -9.24
C ALA A 40 1.72 -4.60 -8.35
N TYR A 41 3.04 -4.54 -8.21
CA TYR A 41 3.72 -3.46 -7.50
C TYR A 41 4.17 -2.37 -8.46
N LYS A 42 3.95 -1.11 -8.07
CA LYS A 42 4.54 0.03 -8.77
C LYS A 42 6.06 0.01 -8.52
N SER A 43 6.82 0.23 -9.58
CA SER A 43 8.28 0.29 -9.57
C SER A 43 8.74 1.25 -10.66
N ASP A 44 9.96 1.74 -10.51
CA ASP A 44 10.62 2.68 -11.43
C ASP A 44 9.72 3.84 -11.86
N GLY A 45 9.13 4.54 -10.90
CA GLY A 45 8.17 5.57 -11.24
C GLY A 45 7.61 6.38 -10.10
N TRP A 46 6.98 7.47 -10.49
CA TRP A 46 6.28 8.37 -9.60
C TRP A 46 4.87 7.88 -9.28
N LEU A 47 4.46 8.11 -8.04
CA LEU A 47 3.13 7.85 -7.50
C LEU A 47 2.64 9.12 -6.82
N VAL A 48 1.42 9.55 -7.14
CA VAL A 48 0.76 10.64 -6.44
C VAL A 48 -0.24 10.05 -5.45
N ASP A 49 -0.08 10.38 -4.18
CA ASP A 49 -0.97 9.95 -3.10
C ASP A 49 -1.24 11.12 -2.16
N GLY A 50 -2.52 11.45 -1.93
CA GLY A 50 -2.90 12.59 -1.10
C GLY A 50 -2.35 13.96 -1.56
N GLY A 51 -2.09 14.13 -2.86
CA GLY A 51 -1.50 15.37 -3.42
C GLY A 51 0.03 15.49 -3.21
N LYS A 52 0.67 14.45 -2.67
CA LYS A 52 2.12 14.35 -2.54
C LYS A 52 2.66 13.37 -3.56
N TRP A 53 3.85 13.64 -4.06
CA TRP A 53 4.55 12.78 -5.00
C TRP A 53 5.53 11.89 -4.26
N TYR A 54 5.51 10.60 -4.56
CA TYR A 54 6.42 9.60 -4.01
C TYR A 54 7.08 8.87 -5.17
N TYR A 55 8.35 8.52 -5.02
CA TYR A 55 9.08 7.81 -6.06
C TYR A 55 9.37 6.39 -5.61
N LEU A 56 8.99 5.42 -6.44
CA LEU A 56 9.35 4.02 -6.23
C LEU A 56 10.51 3.67 -7.14
N GLY A 57 11.58 3.13 -6.55
CA GLY A 57 12.75 2.68 -7.28
C GLY A 57 12.45 1.44 -8.13
N THR A 58 13.47 0.97 -8.84
CA THR A 58 13.40 -0.22 -9.70
C THR A 58 13.00 -1.49 -8.96
N ASP A 59 13.34 -1.61 -7.68
CA ASP A 59 12.91 -2.72 -6.81
C ASP A 59 11.42 -2.64 -6.40
N GLY A 60 10.77 -1.51 -6.67
CA GLY A 60 9.42 -1.19 -6.19
C GLY A 60 9.38 -0.64 -4.77
N ALA A 61 10.54 -0.50 -4.12
CA ALA A 61 10.68 0.17 -2.83
C ALA A 61 10.62 1.70 -2.98
N MET A 62 9.94 2.36 -2.06
CA MET A 62 9.83 3.81 -1.95
C MET A 62 11.16 4.39 -1.55
N VAL A 63 11.62 5.35 -2.36
CA VAL A 63 12.80 6.14 -2.04
C VAL A 63 12.41 7.18 -0.98
N LYS A 64 13.25 7.35 0.03
CA LYS A 64 13.13 8.37 1.08
C LYS A 64 14.52 8.89 1.45
N GLU A 65 14.57 10.14 1.88
CA GLU A 65 15.82 10.84 2.29
C GLU A 65 16.95 10.72 1.26
N ALA A 66 16.60 10.82 -0.01
CA ALA A 66 17.54 10.63 -1.10
C ALA A 66 17.12 11.39 -2.35
N TYR A 67 18.07 11.55 -3.27
CA TYR A 67 17.79 12.01 -4.62
C TYR A 67 17.34 10.84 -5.48
N THR A 68 16.20 11.00 -6.14
CA THR A 68 15.74 10.10 -7.20
C THR A 68 16.69 10.16 -8.42
N PRO A 69 16.67 9.16 -9.32
CA PRO A 69 17.48 9.19 -10.54
C PRO A 69 17.26 10.43 -11.43
N GLY A 70 16.08 11.05 -11.33
CA GLY A 70 15.75 12.31 -12.02
C GLY A 70 16.28 13.57 -11.33
N GLY A 71 17.02 13.46 -10.22
CA GLY A 71 17.55 14.60 -9.46
C GLY A 71 16.55 15.25 -8.51
N TYR A 72 15.40 14.63 -8.25
CA TYR A 72 14.40 15.15 -7.33
C TYR A 72 14.65 14.62 -5.92
N TRP A 73 14.68 15.51 -4.93
CA TRP A 73 14.81 15.12 -3.52
C TRP A 73 13.47 14.66 -2.93
N VAL A 74 13.49 13.54 -2.21
CA VAL A 74 12.38 13.05 -1.40
C VAL A 74 12.77 13.03 0.08
N ASN A 75 11.85 13.42 0.95
CA ASN A 75 12.11 13.55 2.38
C ASN A 75 12.02 12.23 3.16
N ALA A 76 12.06 12.29 4.50
CA ALA A 76 11.95 11.14 5.39
C ALA A 76 10.66 10.32 5.23
N GLN A 77 9.61 10.94 4.68
CA GLN A 77 8.34 10.28 4.40
C GLN A 77 8.28 9.75 2.95
N GLY A 78 9.35 9.90 2.16
CA GLY A 78 9.38 9.59 0.73
C GLY A 78 8.62 10.59 -0.14
N ALA A 79 8.08 11.66 0.46
CA ALA A 79 7.38 12.70 -0.27
C ALA A 79 8.40 13.63 -0.92
N TRP A 80 8.19 13.91 -2.20
CA TRP A 80 8.97 14.86 -2.97
C TRP A 80 8.86 16.26 -2.38
N GLU A 81 10.02 16.91 -2.26
CA GLU A 81 10.12 18.29 -1.81
C GLU A 81 10.70 19.16 -2.92
N PRO A 82 9.89 20.04 -3.56
CA PRO A 82 10.38 20.93 -4.60
C PRO A 82 11.41 21.96 -4.13
N TYR A 83 11.46 22.25 -2.82
CA TYR A 83 12.24 23.36 -2.26
C TYR A 83 13.41 22.92 -1.39
N HIS A 84 13.94 21.71 -1.59
CA HIS A 84 15.14 21.26 -0.90
C HIS A 84 16.36 22.05 -1.44
N ARG A 85 16.95 22.92 -0.61
CA ARG A 85 18.12 23.77 -0.93
C ARG A 85 19.24 23.50 0.06
#